data_AF-A0A2C1LFD5-F1
#
_entry.id   AF-A0A2C1LFD5-F1
#
_cell.length_a   1.000
_cell.length_b   1.000
_cell.length_c   1.000
_cell.angle_alpha   90.00
_cell.angle_beta   90.00
_cell.angle_gamma   90.00
#
_symmetry.space_group_name_H-M   'P 1'
#
loop_
_entity.id
_entity.type
_entity.pdbx_description
1 polymer ?
#
loop_
_entity_poly.entity_id
_entity_poly.type
_entity_poly.pdbx_seq_one_letter_code
_entity_poly.pdbx_strand_id
1 'polypeptide(L)'
;MEKFIVNYHTGVTEEVEVNDLNEAKEVAKEGIAYTQEKITIETLDGGVITTAYWYGVSPQEDDDVLENVSGGFYQKWSDELGE
;
A
#
# COMPACT_ATOMS: atom_id res chain seq x y z
N MET A 1 18.62 8.77 1.70
CA MET A 1 17.39 8.72 0.92
C MET A 1 17.45 7.50 0.03
N GLU A 2 16.43 6.66 0.14
CA GLU A 2 16.20 5.46 -0.63
C GLU A 2 15.12 5.74 -1.68
N LYS A 3 15.14 4.98 -2.76
CA LYS A 3 14.17 5.11 -3.84
C LYS A 3 13.28 3.89 -3.89
N PHE A 4 11.98 4.14 -3.92
CA PHE A 4 10.96 3.10 -4.04
C PHE A 4 10.01 3.45 -5.18
N ILE A 5 9.33 2.42 -5.69
CA ILE A 5 8.24 2.58 -6.65
C ILE A 5 6.95 2.24 -5.92
N VAL A 6 6.04 3.21 -5.81
CA VAL A 6 4.67 2.98 -5.37
C VAL A 6 3.84 2.64 -6.60
N ASN A 7 3.33 1.42 -6.64
CA ASN A 7 2.50 0.94 -7.75
C ASN A 7 1.09 0.70 -7.25
N TYR A 8 0.16 1.47 -7.82
CA TYR A 8 -1.25 1.44 -7.48
C TYR A 8 -2.05 0.41 -8.29
N HIS A 9 -1.39 -0.33 -9.20
CA HIS A 9 -1.97 -1.34 -10.10
C HIS A 9 -3.11 -0.83 -11.00
N THR A 10 -3.28 0.49 -11.10
CA THR A 10 -4.21 1.18 -12.02
C THR A 10 -3.56 1.60 -13.34
N GLY A 11 -2.31 1.21 -13.57
CA GLY A 11 -1.45 1.74 -14.65
C GLY A 11 -0.67 2.99 -14.26
N VAL A 12 -0.78 3.44 -13.00
CA VAL A 12 0.00 4.54 -12.43
C VAL A 12 1.04 3.99 -11.46
N THR A 13 2.29 4.39 -11.67
CA THR A 13 3.41 4.12 -10.76
C THR A 13 4.11 5.43 -10.44
N GLU A 14 4.50 5.61 -9.18
CA GLU A 14 5.18 6.80 -8.69
C GLU A 14 6.54 6.42 -8.10
N GLU A 15 7.63 7.02 -8.60
CA GLU A 15 8.95 6.90 -7.99
C GLU A 15 9.04 7.92 -6.84
N VAL A 16 9.30 7.43 -5.63
CA VAL A 16 9.43 8.26 -4.42
C VAL A 16 10.84 8.15 -3.89
N GLU A 17 11.43 9.29 -3.51
CA GLU A 17 12.73 9.38 -2.84
C GLU A 17 12.48 9.81 -1.38
N VAL A 18 12.69 8.89 -0.45
CA VAL A 18 12.31 9.03 0.98
C VAL A 18 13.44 8.54 1.88
N ASN A 19 13.35 8.72 3.20
CA ASN A 19 14.40 8.25 4.10
C ASN A 19 14.34 6.75 4.41
N ASP A 20 13.13 6.19 4.44
CA ASP A 20 12.88 4.79 4.78
C ASP A 20 11.52 4.28 4.26
N LEU A 21 11.25 2.99 4.44
CA LEU A 21 10.02 2.34 3.97
C LEU A 21 8.74 2.94 4.57
N ASN A 22 8.75 3.43 5.81
CA ASN A 22 7.55 3.99 6.42
C ASN A 22 7.14 5.30 5.75
N GLU A 23 8.10 6.16 5.39
CA GLU A 23 7.81 7.35 4.59
C GLU A 23 7.21 6.98 3.23
N ALA A 24 7.72 5.93 2.56
CA ALA A 24 7.12 5.45 1.30
C ALA A 24 5.67 4.95 1.50
N LYS A 25 5.38 4.28 2.63
CA LYS A 25 4.02 3.85 3.00
C LYS A 25 3.10 5.05 3.23
N GLU A 26 3.59 6.13 3.83
CA GLU A 26 2.79 7.36 4.02
C GLU A 26 2.43 8.02 2.69
N VAL A 27 3.39 8.15 1.76
CA VAL A 27 3.10 8.66 0.41
C VAL A 27 2.08 7.79 -0.31
N ALA A 28 2.23 6.45 -0.22
CA ALA A 28 1.28 5.52 -0.83
C ALA A 28 -0.14 5.63 -0.25
N LYS A 29 -0.29 6.00 1.04
CA LYS A 29 -1.59 6.23 1.66
C LYS A 29 -2.32 7.44 1.07
N GLU A 30 -1.61 8.46 0.60
CA GLU A 30 -2.26 9.62 -0.02
C GLU A 30 -3.03 9.25 -1.30
N GLY A 31 -2.58 8.22 -2.02
CA GLY A 31 -3.25 7.70 -3.22
C GLY A 31 -4.33 6.63 -2.96
N ILE A 32 -4.46 6.10 -1.74
CA ILE A 32 -5.22 4.88 -1.42
C ILE A 32 -6.73 4.98 -1.70
N ALA A 33 -7.28 6.19 -1.54
CA ALA A 33 -8.71 6.46 -1.66
C ALA A 33 -9.25 6.33 -3.10
N TYR A 34 -8.38 6.33 -4.10
CA TYR A 34 -8.76 6.49 -5.51
C TYR A 34 -8.53 5.23 -6.36
N THR A 35 -7.93 4.19 -5.82
CA THR A 35 -7.43 3.05 -6.61
C THR A 35 -8.32 1.83 -6.53
N GLN A 36 -8.85 1.52 -5.33
CA GLN A 36 -9.65 0.32 -5.06
C GLN A 36 -9.00 -0.97 -5.62
N GLU A 37 -7.67 -1.01 -5.59
CA GLU A 37 -6.79 -2.06 -6.10
C GLU A 37 -5.64 -2.20 -5.10
N LYS A 38 -4.96 -3.34 -5.07
CA LYS A 38 -3.79 -3.50 -4.20
C LYS A 38 -2.73 -2.44 -4.48
N ILE A 39 -1.98 -2.06 -3.45
CA ILE A 39 -0.86 -1.14 -3.57
C ILE A 39 0.41 -1.88 -3.19
N THR A 40 1.44 -1.80 -4.02
CA THR A 40 2.74 -2.40 -3.74
C THR A 40 3.81 -1.32 -3.66
N ILE A 41 4.71 -1.47 -2.69
CA ILE A 41 5.97 -0.73 -2.67
C ILE A 41 7.04 -1.68 -3.20
N GLU A 42 7.71 -1.25 -4.26
CA GLU A 42 8.64 -2.06 -5.04
C GLU A 42 10.04 -1.43 -5.02
N THR A 43 11.08 -2.26 -5.15
CA THR A 43 12.44 -1.81 -5.46
C THR A 43 12.53 -1.35 -6.92
N LEU A 44 13.56 -0.57 -7.25
CA LEU A 44 13.81 -0.13 -8.64
C LEU A 44 14.01 -1.30 -9.63
N ASP A 45 14.44 -2.46 -9.14
CA ASP A 45 14.58 -3.70 -9.92
C ASP A 45 13.27 -4.48 -10.09
N GLY A 46 12.15 -3.97 -9.55
CA GLY A 46 10.82 -4.60 -9.64
C GLY A 46 10.53 -5.65 -8.57
N GLY A 47 11.29 -5.67 -7.47
CA GLY A 47 11.03 -6.56 -6.34
C GLY A 47 9.99 -5.96 -5.38
N VAL A 48 8.90 -6.66 -5.09
CA VAL A 48 7.89 -6.20 -4.13
C VAL A 48 8.43 -6.32 -2.70
N ILE A 49 8.47 -5.20 -1.98
CA ILE A 49 8.89 -5.13 -0.57
C ILE A 49 7.69 -5.39 0.34
N THR A 50 6.57 -4.71 0.08
CA THR A 50 5.35 -4.86 0.86
C THR A 50 4.12 -4.53 0.04
N THR A 51 2.97 -5.07 0.47
CA THR A 51 1.68 -4.93 -0.21
C THR A 51 0.58 -4.54 0.78
N ALA A 52 -0.21 -3.52 0.45
CA ALA A 52 -1.49 -3.25 1.08
C ALA A 52 -2.60 -3.82 0.18
N TYR A 53 -3.31 -4.83 0.67
CA TYR A 53 -4.37 -5.50 -0.09
C TYR A 53 -5.70 -4.76 0.04
N TRP A 54 -6.37 -4.52 -1.10
CA TRP A 54 -7.73 -4.01 -1.14
C TRP A 54 -8.73 -5.16 -1.00
N TYR A 55 -9.70 -4.99 -0.10
CA TYR A 55 -10.85 -5.85 0.07
C TYR A 55 -12.11 -5.04 -0.17
N GLY A 56 -12.82 -5.32 -1.27
CA GLY A 56 -14.10 -4.67 -1.64
C GLY A 56 -15.30 -5.09 -0.77
N VAL A 57 -15.07 -5.30 0.52
CA VAL A 57 -16.08 -5.70 1.52
C VAL A 57 -15.85 -4.90 2.80
N SER A 58 -16.85 -4.79 3.66
CA SER A 58 -16.65 -4.17 4.97
C SER A 58 -15.68 -5.02 5.82
N PRO A 59 -14.74 -4.38 6.55
CA PRO A 59 -13.86 -5.12 7.46
C PRO A 59 -14.66 -5.73 8.62
N GLN A 60 -14.20 -6.89 9.07
CA GLN A 60 -14.67 -7.62 10.25
C GLN A 60 -13.83 -7.23 11.48
N GLU A 61 -14.25 -7.63 12.69
CA GLU A 61 -13.56 -7.26 13.94
C GLU A 61 -12.11 -7.77 14.02
N ASP A 62 -11.82 -8.90 13.35
CA ASP A 62 -10.49 -9.53 13.33
C ASP A 62 -9.62 -9.08 12.15
N ASP A 63 -10.10 -8.15 11.30
CA ASP A 63 -9.32 -7.67 10.16
C ASP A 63 -8.28 -6.60 10.57
N ASP A 64 -7.03 -6.79 10.14
CA ASP A 64 -5.97 -5.78 10.25
C ASP A 64 -6.18 -4.66 9.24
N VAL A 65 -6.99 -3.66 9.59
CA VAL A 65 -7.31 -2.54 8.71
C VAL A 65 -6.21 -1.46 8.73
N LEU A 66 -5.75 -1.08 7.54
CA LEU A 66 -4.92 0.10 7.30
C LEU A 66 -5.78 1.36 7.14
N GLU A 67 -6.77 1.31 6.25
CA GLU A 67 -7.63 2.43 5.89
C GLU A 67 -8.99 1.93 5.38
N ASN A 68 -10.07 2.63 5.73
CA ASN A 68 -11.40 2.34 5.23
C ASN A 68 -11.73 3.27 4.05
N VAL A 69 -12.05 2.69 2.89
CA VAL A 69 -12.40 3.45 1.68
C VAL A 69 -13.79 3.02 1.25
N SER A 70 -14.60 3.95 0.74
CA SER A 70 -15.99 3.64 0.36
C SER A 70 -16.09 2.40 -0.53
N GLY A 71 -16.76 1.36 -0.04
CA GLY A 71 -16.91 0.07 -0.71
C GLY A 71 -15.93 -1.02 -0.28
N GLY A 72 -15.03 -0.76 0.67
CA GLY A 72 -14.07 -1.75 1.14
C GLY A 72 -13.10 -1.26 2.22
N PHE A 73 -12.01 -1.99 2.40
CA PHE A 73 -10.90 -1.55 3.22
C PHE A 73 -9.57 -2.01 2.63
N TYR A 74 -8.51 -1.30 2.98
CA TYR A 74 -7.16 -1.79 2.80
C TYR A 74 -6.70 -2.47 4.07
N GLN A 75 -6.15 -3.67 3.92
CA GLN A 75 -5.43 -4.33 5.00
C GLN A 75 -4.10 -3.64 5.26
N LYS A 76 -3.59 -3.74 6.50
CA LYS A 76 -2.23 -3.34 6.87
C LYS A 76 -1.21 -3.93 5.91
N TRP A 77 -0.06 -3.28 5.84
CA TRP A 77 1.00 -3.69 4.94
C TRP A 77 1.44 -5.12 5.26
N SER A 78 1.72 -5.92 4.23
CA SER A 78 2.05 -7.34 4.40
C SER A 78 3.24 -7.60 5.31
N ASP A 79 4.18 -6.64 5.42
CA ASP A 79 5.30 -6.71 6.37
C ASP A 79 4.90 -6.49 7.84
N GLU A 80 3.73 -5.90 8.08
CA GLU A 80 3.17 -5.61 9.41
C GLU A 80 2.22 -6.71 9.90
N LEU A 81 1.82 -7.63 9.01
CA LEU A 81 0.94 -8.76 9.30
C LEU A 81 1.69 -9.96 9.93
N GLY A 82 2.96 -9.78 10.34
CA GLY A 82 3.76 -10.82 10.96
C GLY A 82 4.91 -10.32 11.84
N GLU A 83 4.68 -10.35 13.17
CA GLU A 83 5.51 -11.08 14.13
C GLU A 83 4.64 -12.09 14.89
#